data_AF-A0A5B7H7J9-F1
#
_entry.id   AF-A0A5B7H7J9-F1
#
_cell.length_a   1.000
_cell.length_b   1.000
_cell.length_c   1.000
_cell.angle_alpha   90.00
_cell.angle_beta   90.00
_cell.angle_gamma   90.00
#
_symmetry.space_group_name_H-M   'P 1'
#
loop_
_entity.id
_entity.type
_entity.pdbx_description
1 polymer ?
#
loop_
_entity_poly.entity_id
_entity_poly.type
_entity_poly.pdbx_seq_one_letter_code
_entity_poly.pdbx_strand_id
1 'polypeptide(L)' 'MYKILNAIEKTDKEDLVLVVEEDRRTRRHVKKIRMRQCVKDIGKYSFLHRTVEKWNALNYEVVTPHNVHNFKEKLDK' A
#
# COMPACT_ATOMS: atom_id res chain seq x y z
N MET A 1 16.20 1.96 8.37
CA MET A 1 17.59 1.69 8.83
C MET A 1 18.34 0.75 7.90
N TYR A 2 17.91 -0.50 7.69
CA TYR A 2 18.63 -1.48 6.84
C TYR A 2 19.13 -0.91 5.49
N LYS A 3 18.26 -0.23 4.73
CA LYS A 3 18.64 0.35 3.43
C LYS A 3 19.64 1.49 3.51
N ILE A 4 19.55 2.33 4.56
CA ILE A 4 20.48 3.44 4.81
C ILE A 4 21.83 2.88 5.27
N LEU A 5 21.81 1.90 6.18
CA LEU A 5 23.02 1.20 6.67
C LEU A 5 23.76 0.47 5.54
N ASN A 6 23.02 -0.07 4.57
CA ASN A 6 23.58 -0.72 3.39
C ASN A 6 23.81 0.25 2.22
N ALA A 7 23.71 1.57 2.44
CA ALA A 7 23.89 2.63 1.44
C ALA A 7 23.04 2.50 0.16
N ILE A 8 21.92 1.78 0.24
CA ILE A 8 20.96 1.58 -0.86
C ILE A 8 20.18 2.87 -1.13
N GLU A 9 19.91 3.65 -0.08
CA GLU A 9 19.17 4.91 -0.13
C GLU A 9 20.01 5.98 0.56
N LYS A 10 20.38 7.04 -0.17
CA LYS A 10 21.12 8.19 0.38
C LYS A 10 20.11 9.18 0.93
N THR A 11 20.02 9.25 2.25
CA THR A 11 19.22 10.25 2.97
C THR A 11 20.14 10.98 3.92
N ASP A 12 20.12 12.31 3.92
CA ASP A 12 20.95 13.12 4.81
C ASP A 12 20.52 12.92 6.28
N LYS A 13 21.49 13.03 7.21
CA LYS A 13 21.24 12.76 8.63
C LYS A 13 20.23 13.74 9.22
N GLU A 14 20.23 14.95 8.70
CA GLU A 14 19.35 16.06 9.02
C GLU A 14 17.92 15.79 8.52
N ASP A 15 17.77 15.11 7.39
CA ASP A 15 16.47 14.67 6.83
C ASP A 15 15.84 13.52 7.64
N LEU A 16 16.68 12.67 8.24
CA LEU A 16 16.24 11.56 9.10
C LEU A 16 15.82 12.02 10.49
N VAL A 17 16.50 13.01 11.07
CA VAL A 17 16.28 13.48 12.45
C VAL A 17 15.57 14.83 12.40
N LEU A 18 14.23 14.82 12.45
CA LEU A 18 13.53 16.04 12.83
C LEU A 18 13.67 16.23 14.34
N VAL A 19 14.39 17.30 14.72
CA VAL A 19 14.15 17.97 16.01
C VAL A 19 12.79 18.65 15.88
N VAL A 20 11.73 17.95 16.29
CA VAL A 20 10.40 18.55 16.39
C VAL A 20 10.42 19.40 17.66
N GLU A 21 10.64 20.70 17.51
CA GLU A 21 10.58 21.70 18.60
C GLU A 21 9.15 21.84 19.17
N GLU A 22 8.12 21.24 18.55
CA GLU A 22 6.73 21.37 19.00
C GLU A 22 6.28 20.22 19.92
N ASP A 23 6.46 20.50 21.20
CA ASP A 23 5.77 20.10 22.43
C ASP A 23 4.49 19.22 22.29
N ARG A 24 4.65 17.93 21.99
CA ARG A 24 3.67 16.89 22.36
C ARG A 24 4.36 15.76 23.13
N ARG A 25 4.62 16.08 24.41
CA ARG A 25 5.27 15.21 25.40
C ARG A 25 4.37 14.03 25.78
N THR A 26 5.00 12.85 25.88
CA THR A 26 4.59 11.76 26.80
C THR A 26 5.66 10.69 26.99
N ARG A 27 6.76 10.65 26.22
CA ARG A 27 7.89 9.74 26.50
C ARG A 27 9.28 10.37 26.21
N ARG A 28 10.22 10.07 27.10
CA ARG A 28 11.51 10.71 27.46
C ARG A 28 12.60 10.88 26.36
N HIS A 29 12.28 10.93 25.06
CA HIS A 29 13.32 11.15 24.04
C HIS A 29 13.02 12.35 23.13
N VAL A 30 13.97 13.29 23.06
CA VAL A 30 13.84 14.61 22.40
C VAL A 30 13.98 14.52 20.88
N LYS A 31 14.76 13.57 20.36
CA LYS A 31 14.97 13.39 18.91
C LYS A 31 14.09 12.26 18.39
N LYS A 32 13.31 12.50 17.32
CA LYS A 32 12.53 11.46 16.64
C LYS A 32 12.98 11.34 15.19
N ILE A 33 13.03 10.10 14.70
CA ILE A 33 13.29 9.86 13.27
C ILE A 33 11.99 10.14 12.53
N ARG A 34 12.01 11.05 11.55
CA ARG A 34 10.86 11.30 10.69
C ARG A 34 10.85 10.22 9.60
N MET A 35 10.02 9.21 9.79
CA MET A 35 9.68 8.33 8.68
C MET A 35 8.70 9.09 7.78
N ARG A 36 9.09 9.44 6.54
CA ARG A 36 8.10 9.84 5.52
C ARG A 36 7.04 8.74 5.46
N GLN A 37 5.77 9.09 5.30
CA GLN A 37 4.72 8.09 5.12
C GLN A 37 5.05 7.27 3.86
N CYS A 38 5.66 6.11 4.06
CA CYS A 38 5.92 5.15 3.00
C CYS A 38 4.63 4.36 2.77
N VAL A 39 3.61 5.01 2.21
CA VAL A 39 2.42 4.30 1.75
C VAL A 39 2.85 3.50 0.54
N LYS A 40 3.09 2.20 0.75
CA LYS A 40 3.23 1.27 -0.36
C LYS A 40 1.82 1.02 -0.88
N ASP A 41 1.64 1.09 -2.19
CA ASP A 41 0.37 0.76 -2.85
C ASP A 41 0.19 -0.76 -2.92
N ILE A 42 0.28 -1.41 -1.75
CA ILE A 42 0.15 -2.87 -1.58
C ILE A 42 -1.25 -3.30 -2.04
N GLY A 43 -2.22 -2.40 -1.93
CA GLY A 43 -3.61 -2.61 -2.29
C GLY A 43 -3.93 -2.54 -3.78
N LYS A 44 -3.03 -1.98 -4.62
CA LYS A 44 -3.37 -1.59 -6.00
C LYS A 44 -3.97 -2.69 -6.85
N TYR A 45 -3.43 -3.90 -6.70
CA TYR A 45 -3.79 -5.08 -7.47
C TYR A 45 -4.27 -6.24 -6.59
N SER A 46 -4.64 -5.95 -5.34
CA SER A 46 -5.17 -6.96 -4.43
C SER A 46 -6.69 -6.87 -4.41
N PHE A 47 -7.35 -8.00 -4.57
CA PHE A 47 -8.77 -8.14 -4.26
C PHE A 47 -8.94 -8.52 -2.78
N LEU A 48 -10.03 -8.06 -2.18
CA LEU A 48 -10.36 -8.49 -0.83
C LEU A 48 -10.69 -9.98 -0.82
N HIS A 49 -10.34 -10.69 0.24
CA HIS A 49 -10.59 -12.13 0.34
C HIS A 49 -12.06 -12.49 0.02
N ARG A 50 -13.02 -11.72 0.53
CA ARG A 50 -14.46 -11.92 0.31
C ARG A 50 -14.90 -11.80 -1.17
N THR A 51 -14.14 -11.11 -2.01
CA THR A 51 -14.45 -10.97 -3.44
C THR A 51 -13.86 -12.11 -4.27
N VAL A 52 -12.82 -12.79 -3.78
CA VAL A 52 -12.17 -13.89 -4.48
C VAL A 52 -13.09 -15.11 -4.59
N GLU A 53 -13.82 -15.44 -3.52
CA GLU A 53 -14.78 -16.56 -3.54
C GLU A 53 -15.89 -16.36 -4.57
N LYS A 54 -16.50 -15.16 -4.58
CA LYS A 54 -17.53 -14.80 -5.57
C LYS A 54 -16.99 -14.82 -7.00
N TRP A 55 -15.75 -14.37 -7.20
CA TRP A 55 -15.11 -14.38 -8.50
C TRP A 55 -14.85 -15.80 -9.01
N ASN A 56 -14.34 -16.69 -8.15
CA ASN A 56 -14.04 -18.08 -8.51
C ASN A 56 -15.30 -18.92 -8.74
N ALA A 57 -16.46 -18.49 -8.23
CA ALA A 57 -17.74 -19.11 -8.52
C ALA A 57 -18.30 -18.73 -9.90
N LEU A 58 -17.72 -17.74 -10.59
CA LEU A 58 -18.15 -17.35 -11.94
C LEU A 58 -17.73 -18.40 -12.96
N ASN A 59 -18.59 -18.61 -13.97
CA ASN A 59 -18.28 -19.50 -15.08
C ASN A 59 -17.18 -18.91 -15.96
N TYR A 60 -16.34 -19.76 -16.55
CA TYR A 60 -15.24 -19.38 -17.44
C TYR A 60 -15.70 -18.43 -18.54
N GLU A 61 -16.86 -18.69 -19.15
CA GLU A 61 -17.42 -17.87 -20.23
C GLU A 61 -17.76 -16.44 -19.82
N VAL A 62 -18.03 -16.21 -18.53
CA VAL A 62 -18.29 -14.88 -17.95
C VAL A 62 -16.97 -14.16 -17.75
N VAL A 63 -15.88 -14.86 -17.41
CA VAL A 63 -14.57 -14.28 -17.07
C VAL A 63 -13.68 -14.03 -18.28
N THR A 64 -13.86 -14.74 -19.39
CA THR A 64 -13.04 -14.59 -20.61
C THR A 64 -13.54 -13.66 -21.74
N PRO A 65 -14.54 -12.79 -21.60
CA PRO A 65 -14.96 -11.93 -22.69
C PRO A 65 -13.92 -10.86 -22.99
N HIS A 66 -13.79 -10.53 -24.28
CA HIS A 66 -12.83 -9.53 -24.77
C HIS A 66 -13.21 -8.07 -24.41
N ASN A 67 -14.46 -7.83 -24.01
CA ASN A 67 -14.99 -6.50 -23.72
C ASN A 67 -15.75 -6.49 -22.38
N VAL A 68 -15.57 -5.40 -21.61
CA VAL A 68 -16.27 -5.12 -20.35
C VAL A 68 -17.79 -5.10 -20.53
N HIS A 69 -18.29 -4.63 -21.68
CA HIS A 69 -19.74 -4.64 -21.94
C HIS A 69 -20.30 -6.07 -21.99
N ASN A 70 -19.61 -6.96 -22.69
CA ASN A 70 -19.97 -8.38 -22.80
C ASN A 70 -19.80 -9.11 -21.46
N PHE A 71 -18.78 -8.75 -20.67
CA PHE A 71 -18.66 -9.21 -19.27
C PHE A 71 -19.92 -8.89 -18.47
N LYS A 72 -20.38 -7.64 -18.54
CA LYS A 72 -21.56 -7.18 -17.81
C LYS A 72 -22.83 -7.92 -18.26
N GLU A 73 -23.06 -8.02 -19.57
CA GLU A 73 -24.23 -8.74 -20.11
C GLU A 73 -24.28 -10.21 -19.69
N LYS A 74 -23.12 -10.87 -19.55
CA LYS A 74 -23.03 -12.25 -19.09
C LYS A 74 -23.13 -12.42 -17.58
N LEU A 75 -22.75 -11.39 -16.82
CA LEU A 75 -22.84 -11.37 -15.36
C LEU A 75 -24.28 -11.11 -14.88
N ASP A 76 -25.02 -10.27 -15.60
CA ASP A 76 -26.40 -9.86 -15.27
C ASP A 76 -27.46 -10.89 -15.73
N LYS A 77 -27.05 -11.93 -16.48
CA LYS A 77 -27.89 -13.05 -16.91
C LYS A 77 -27.95 -14.16 -15.87
#